data_AF-A0A9P5SUV8-F1
#
_entry.id   AF-A0A9P5SUV8-F1
#
_cell.length_a   1.000
_cell.length_b   1.000
_cell.length_c   1.000
_cell.angle_alpha   90.00
_cell.angle_beta   90.00
_cell.angle_gamma   90.00
#
_symmetry.space_group_name_H-M   'P 1'
#
loop_
_entity.id
_entity.type
_entity.pdbx_description
1 polymer ?
#
loop_
_entity_poly.entity_id
_entity_poly.type
_entity_poly.pdbx_seq_one_letter_code
_entity_poly.pdbx_strand_id
1 'polypeptide(L)'
;MADTKVKGLDRERLHEPLTLYLSEIKDVSDPYLVYQAVYAYQALLYVPDDETLWQATLRRTGKVIQGVAGLVSAVKGLDLNGFMDGLKDIQQGVSGTAGVLKLAKSTFDGVRSLSDSGKGFVDCMKEGLGVKRKLTWYPALRGAESLLRSGQLSNFKRLVCEAPCRLNPVFQWGLCQLLGEVAADSTWDAKTRQSAVMFLGEIYGNRTAWESHVNVQEWIFVILMKLASSPVNDVQEAASCMMRQLESRANTQEQAFIQTCRQKNHAMYPLRIASSMTASPSLIDRAQNRPDVEGHLRQLRKQHLTEQGNAVYIPPQAKTGLQASDESRFPLMDKVKEFLNSEQKVFLLLGDPGAGKSTFSRALDRDLWSVYKKDGDIPLHINLPAIDKPEHDMIAKQLRKMELTEPQIRELKIHRKFILICDGYDESQQTHN
;
A
#
# COMPACT_ATOMS: atom_id res chain seq x y z
N MET A 1 -4.60 -0.26 -11.17
CA MET A 1 -4.76 -0.26 -12.64
C MET A 1 -3.58 0.41 -13.33
N ALA A 2 -3.22 1.65 -12.99
CA ALA A 2 -2.03 2.29 -13.58
C ALA A 2 -0.70 1.73 -13.01
N ASP A 3 -0.68 1.43 -11.71
CA ASP A 3 0.49 0.91 -10.97
C ASP A 3 0.77 -0.58 -11.27
N THR A 4 -0.20 -1.25 -11.90
CA THR A 4 -0.19 -2.71 -12.15
C THR A 4 0.44 -3.08 -13.49
N LYS A 5 1.17 -2.16 -14.14
CA LYS A 5 1.81 -2.34 -15.47
C LYS A 5 0.84 -2.85 -16.56
N VAL A 6 -0.46 -2.58 -16.43
CA VAL A 6 -1.45 -2.94 -17.45
C VAL A 6 -1.16 -2.09 -18.69
N LYS A 7 -1.01 -2.73 -19.84
CA LYS A 7 -0.71 -2.11 -21.13
C LYS A 7 -1.64 -2.70 -22.20
N GLY A 8 -1.91 -1.94 -23.25
CA GLY A 8 -2.65 -2.42 -24.42
C GLY A 8 -4.15 -2.56 -24.18
N LEU A 9 -4.75 -1.62 -23.43
CA LEU A 9 -6.20 -1.48 -23.46
C LEU A 9 -6.61 -1.06 -24.87
N ASP A 10 -7.44 -1.86 -25.53
CA ASP A 10 -8.03 -1.50 -26.82
C ASP A 10 -8.79 -0.19 -26.67
N ARG A 11 -8.35 0.81 -27.43
CA ARG A 11 -8.89 2.16 -27.32
C ARG A 11 -10.38 2.21 -27.66
N GLU A 12 -10.78 1.61 -28.78
CA GLU A 12 -12.13 1.73 -29.34
C GLU A 12 -13.15 0.88 -28.59
N ARG A 13 -12.71 -0.30 -28.11
CA ARG A 13 -13.57 -1.28 -27.44
C ARG A 13 -13.64 -1.09 -25.94
N LEU A 14 -12.60 -0.56 -25.32
CA LEU A 14 -12.51 -0.48 -23.86
C LEU A 14 -12.23 0.94 -23.37
N HIS A 15 -11.19 1.61 -23.86
CA HIS A 15 -10.76 2.89 -23.29
C HIS A 15 -11.78 4.01 -23.49
N GLU A 16 -12.21 4.26 -24.73
CA GLU A 16 -13.18 5.31 -25.06
C GLU A 16 -14.58 5.01 -24.49
N PRO A 17 -15.13 3.78 -24.61
CA PRO A 17 -16.41 3.44 -24.00
C PRO A 17 -16.42 3.60 -22.47
N LEU A 18 -15.35 3.17 -21.76
CA LEU A 18 -15.26 3.35 -20.31
C LEU A 18 -15.08 4.83 -19.93
N THR A 19 -14.31 5.59 -20.72
CA THR A 19 -14.15 7.04 -20.51
C THR A 19 -15.50 7.75 -20.66
N LEU A 20 -16.29 7.39 -21.68
CA LEU A 20 -17.62 7.94 -21.91
C LEU A 20 -18.58 7.57 -20.77
N TYR A 21 -18.65 6.29 -20.41
CA TYR A 21 -19.49 5.81 -19.31
C TYR A 21 -19.17 6.53 -17.99
N LEU A 22 -17.89 6.66 -17.63
CA LEU A 22 -17.48 7.38 -16.43
C LEU A 22 -17.81 8.88 -16.51
N SER A 23 -17.78 9.46 -17.71
CA SER A 23 -18.16 10.86 -17.92
C SER A 23 -19.67 11.10 -17.83
N GLU A 24 -20.51 10.09 -18.09
CA GLU A 24 -21.98 10.15 -17.95
C GLU A 24 -22.42 10.15 -16.48
N ILE A 25 -21.60 9.60 -15.56
CA ILE A 25 -21.88 9.60 -14.11
C ILE A 25 -21.83 11.03 -13.51
N LYS A 26 -21.37 12.04 -14.27
CA LYS A 26 -21.35 13.44 -13.84
C LYS A 26 -22.73 14.00 -13.46
N ASP A 27 -23.82 13.41 -13.95
CA ASP A 27 -25.18 13.91 -13.71
C ASP A 27 -25.82 13.35 -12.43
N VAL A 28 -25.10 12.47 -11.72
CA VAL A 28 -25.53 11.91 -10.43
C VAL A 28 -25.32 12.94 -9.31
N SER A 29 -26.31 13.10 -8.43
CA SER A 29 -26.27 14.06 -7.30
C SER A 29 -25.46 13.58 -6.10
N ASP A 30 -25.11 12.29 -6.03
CA ASP A 30 -24.36 11.70 -4.91
C ASP A 30 -22.86 12.03 -5.01
N PRO A 31 -22.30 12.84 -4.08
CA PRO A 31 -20.89 13.24 -4.11
C PRO A 31 -19.92 12.07 -4.02
N TYR A 32 -20.29 10.98 -3.35
CA TYR A 32 -19.43 9.80 -3.25
C TYR A 32 -19.31 9.08 -4.59
N LEU A 33 -20.42 8.85 -5.29
CA LEU A 33 -20.41 8.19 -6.60
C LEU A 33 -19.67 9.05 -7.63
N VAL A 34 -19.87 10.37 -7.59
CA VAL A 34 -19.12 11.31 -8.44
C VAL A 34 -17.62 11.22 -8.14
N TYR A 35 -17.22 11.17 -6.87
CA TYR A 35 -15.81 10.98 -6.50
C TYR A 35 -15.25 9.64 -7.01
N GLN A 36 -15.97 8.52 -6.84
CA GLN A 36 -15.52 7.22 -7.34
C GLN A 36 -15.36 7.22 -8.87
N ALA A 37 -16.29 7.85 -9.59
CA ALA A 37 -16.20 8.01 -11.04
C ALA A 37 -14.99 8.85 -11.45
N VAL A 38 -14.74 9.98 -10.77
CA VAL A 38 -13.57 10.85 -11.00
C VAL A 38 -12.26 10.12 -10.75
N TYR A 39 -12.18 9.35 -9.66
CA TYR A 39 -11.01 8.53 -9.35
C TYR A 39 -10.76 7.46 -10.42
N ALA A 40 -11.81 6.75 -10.84
CA ALA A 40 -11.72 5.73 -11.89
C ALA A 40 -11.34 6.35 -13.25
N TYR A 41 -11.88 7.51 -13.58
CA TYR A 41 -11.58 8.25 -14.80
C TYR A 41 -10.10 8.66 -14.84
N GLN A 42 -9.59 9.24 -13.76
CA GLN A 42 -8.17 9.56 -13.67
C GLN A 42 -7.31 8.30 -13.76
N ALA A 43 -7.68 7.21 -13.09
CA ALA A 43 -6.97 5.93 -13.20
C ALA A 43 -6.88 5.45 -14.66
N LEU A 44 -7.98 5.52 -15.42
CA LEU A 44 -8.05 5.13 -16.82
C LEU A 44 -7.15 6.00 -17.71
N LEU A 45 -7.04 7.31 -17.46
CA LEU A 45 -6.12 8.20 -18.18
C LEU A 45 -4.63 7.84 -17.98
N TYR A 46 -4.28 7.15 -16.89
CA TYR A 46 -2.91 6.68 -16.63
C TYR A 46 -2.64 5.26 -17.13
N VAL A 47 -3.64 4.54 -17.65
CA VAL A 47 -3.42 3.26 -18.35
C VAL A 47 -3.21 3.54 -19.84
N PRO A 48 -2.04 3.19 -20.41
CA PRO A 48 -1.79 3.37 -21.84
C PRO A 48 -2.72 2.46 -22.66
N ASP A 49 -3.39 3.05 -23.65
CA ASP A 49 -4.12 2.32 -24.68
C ASP A 49 -3.15 1.72 -25.72
N ASP A 50 -3.67 0.96 -26.68
CA ASP A 50 -2.94 0.40 -27.80
C ASP A 50 -2.60 1.44 -28.90
N GLU A 51 -2.97 2.70 -28.69
CA GLU A 51 -2.67 3.79 -29.60
C GLU A 51 -1.24 4.32 -29.38
N THR A 52 -0.45 4.33 -30.45
CA THR A 52 0.86 4.99 -30.42
C THR A 52 0.69 6.51 -30.32
N LEU A 53 1.65 7.19 -29.69
CA LEU A 53 1.74 8.66 -29.67
C LEU A 53 1.57 9.27 -31.06
N TRP A 54 1.98 8.57 -32.12
CA TRP A 54 1.77 9.03 -33.50
C TRP A 54 0.35 8.92 -34.03
N GLN A 55 -0.36 7.84 -33.74
CA GLN A 55 -1.76 7.68 -34.12
C GLN A 55 -2.66 8.72 -33.42
N ALA A 56 -2.38 9.00 -32.14
CA ALA A 56 -3.11 10.00 -31.35
C ALA A 56 -2.94 11.43 -31.91
N THR A 57 -1.74 11.74 -32.43
CA THR A 57 -1.41 13.07 -32.96
C THR A 57 -1.97 13.27 -34.37
N LEU A 58 -1.90 12.24 -35.23
CA LEU A 58 -2.50 12.23 -36.58
C LEU A 58 -4.01 12.45 -36.55
N ARG A 59 -4.72 11.86 -35.57
CA ARG A 59 -6.17 12.05 -35.39
C ARG A 59 -6.53 13.48 -34.99
N ARG A 60 -5.69 14.15 -34.20
CA ARG A 60 -5.96 15.51 -33.68
C ARG A 60 -5.65 16.63 -34.68
N THR A 61 -4.82 16.38 -35.69
CA THR A 61 -4.29 17.43 -36.58
C THR A 61 -4.77 17.37 -38.02
N GLY A 62 -5.48 16.31 -38.44
CA GLY A 62 -6.33 16.32 -39.62
C GLY A 62 -5.70 16.96 -40.87
N LYS A 63 -4.45 16.60 -41.24
CA LYS A 63 -3.86 16.71 -42.59
C LYS A 63 -2.44 16.17 -42.60
N VAL A 64 -2.17 15.28 -43.56
CA VAL A 64 -0.82 14.78 -43.88
C VAL A 64 -0.02 15.90 -44.54
N ILE A 65 1.12 16.28 -43.97
CA ILE A 65 2.18 16.98 -44.69
C ILE A 65 3.52 16.31 -44.34
N GLN A 66 4.16 15.75 -45.36
CA GLN A 66 5.57 15.34 -45.30
C GLN A 66 6.45 16.56 -45.03
N GLY A 67 7.31 16.49 -44.02
CA GLY A 67 8.52 17.29 -43.97
C GLY A 67 8.72 18.16 -42.73
N VAL A 68 9.91 17.99 -42.16
CA VAL A 68 10.64 18.84 -41.22
C VAL A 68 10.16 18.84 -39.76
N ALA A 69 11.08 18.32 -38.93
CA ALA A 69 11.04 18.33 -37.48
C ALA A 69 10.99 19.75 -36.92
N GLY A 70 10.03 20.02 -36.03
CA GLY A 70 9.99 21.25 -35.28
C GLY A 70 8.58 21.60 -34.84
N LEU A 71 8.29 21.28 -33.57
CA LEU A 71 7.35 21.92 -32.63
C LEU A 71 6.82 20.85 -31.65
N VAL A 72 7.73 20.27 -30.87
CA VAL A 72 7.38 19.51 -29.67
C VAL A 72 7.17 20.52 -28.55
N SER A 73 5.93 20.98 -28.38
CA SER A 73 5.56 21.87 -27.28
C SER A 73 4.21 21.47 -26.69
N ALA A 74 4.22 21.24 -25.37
CA ALA A 74 3.07 21.24 -24.47
C ALA A 74 2.18 19.99 -24.31
N VAL A 75 2.74 18.77 -24.30
CA VAL A 75 2.18 17.67 -23.48
C VAL A 75 3.32 16.80 -22.92
N LYS A 76 4.17 17.33 -22.04
CA LYS A 76 4.89 16.45 -21.09
C LYS A 76 3.84 15.95 -20.10
N GLY A 77 3.16 14.86 -20.47
CA GLY A 77 2.17 14.22 -19.61
C GLY A 77 2.81 13.82 -18.29
N LEU A 78 2.09 14.02 -17.19
CA LEU A 78 2.50 13.53 -15.86
C LEU A 78 2.86 12.05 -15.95
N ASP A 79 4.13 11.74 -15.70
CA ASP A 79 4.65 10.38 -15.69
C ASP A 79 4.47 9.79 -14.29
N LEU A 80 3.47 8.92 -14.15
CA LEU A 80 3.21 8.21 -12.91
C LEU A 80 4.38 7.30 -12.54
N ASN A 81 5.06 6.68 -13.51
CA ASN A 81 6.19 5.80 -13.23
C ASN A 81 7.36 6.63 -12.69
N GLY A 82 7.71 7.74 -13.34
CA GLY A 82 8.71 8.69 -12.84
C GLY A 82 8.37 9.28 -11.46
N PHE A 83 7.10 9.56 -11.18
CA PHE A 83 6.66 9.95 -9.83
C PHE A 83 6.86 8.83 -8.81
N MET A 84 6.48 7.59 -9.16
CA MET A 84 6.62 6.42 -8.28
C MET A 84 8.09 6.00 -8.09
N ASP A 85 8.93 6.18 -9.10
CA ASP A 85 10.37 5.93 -9.01
C ASP A 85 11.04 7.02 -8.15
N GLY A 86 10.65 8.28 -8.30
CA GLY A 86 11.07 9.35 -7.39
C GLY A 86 10.61 9.11 -5.94
N LEU A 87 9.47 8.45 -5.73
CA LEU A 87 9.09 7.96 -4.40
C LEU A 87 10.02 6.87 -3.91
N LYS A 88 10.36 5.87 -4.74
CA LYS A 88 11.33 4.81 -4.38
C LYS A 88 12.70 5.38 -4.02
N ASP A 89 13.15 6.44 -4.68
CA ASP A 89 14.41 7.12 -4.35
C ASP A 89 14.37 7.73 -2.94
N ILE A 90 13.21 8.29 -2.54
CA ILE A 90 12.96 8.74 -1.16
C ILE A 90 12.95 7.55 -0.19
N GLN A 91 12.42 6.39 -0.60
CA GLN A 91 12.44 5.16 0.21
C GLN A 91 13.86 4.60 0.40
N GLN A 92 14.78 4.88 -0.52
CA GLN A 92 16.18 4.42 -0.48
C GLN A 92 17.13 5.41 0.22
N GLY A 93 16.63 6.53 0.74
CA GLY A 93 17.44 7.49 1.52
C GLY A 93 18.39 8.36 0.68
N VAL A 94 18.27 8.33 -0.65
CA VAL A 94 18.99 9.25 -1.53
C VAL A 94 18.39 10.65 -1.34
N SER A 95 19.20 11.65 -1.02
CA SER A 95 18.77 13.04 -0.78
C SER A 95 18.23 13.71 -2.05
N GLY A 96 17.01 13.34 -2.46
CA GLY A 96 16.41 13.73 -3.72
C GLY A 96 14.99 14.29 -3.61
N THR A 97 14.65 14.98 -2.52
CA THR A 97 13.31 15.60 -2.34
C THR A 97 13.00 16.68 -3.38
N ALA A 98 14.03 17.25 -4.02
CA ALA A 98 13.88 18.23 -5.09
C ALA A 98 13.19 17.67 -6.35
N GLY A 99 13.31 16.36 -6.65
CA GLY A 99 12.78 15.75 -7.88
C GLY A 99 11.26 15.58 -7.88
N VAL A 100 10.71 15.00 -6.82
CA VAL A 100 9.26 14.74 -6.66
C VAL A 100 8.47 16.05 -6.56
N LEU A 101 9.00 17.04 -5.83
CA LEU A 101 8.38 18.36 -5.69
C LEU A 101 8.52 19.24 -6.95
N LYS A 102 9.61 19.13 -7.74
CA LYS A 102 9.77 19.86 -9.02
C LYS A 102 8.82 19.36 -10.12
N LEU A 103 8.64 18.04 -10.23
CA LEU A 103 7.78 17.47 -11.27
C LEU A 103 6.31 17.89 -11.07
N ALA A 104 5.88 18.07 -9.81
CA ALA A 104 4.55 18.52 -9.45
C ALA A 104 4.35 20.05 -9.55
N LYS A 105 5.37 20.87 -9.21
CA LYS A 105 5.26 22.34 -9.25
C LYS A 105 5.01 22.91 -10.66
N SER A 106 5.66 22.40 -11.69
CA SER A 106 5.55 22.93 -13.06
C SER A 106 4.19 22.71 -13.75
N THR A 107 3.28 21.95 -13.13
CA THR A 107 1.93 21.67 -13.66
C THR A 107 0.82 22.27 -12.78
N PHE A 108 1.17 22.79 -11.60
CA PHE A 108 0.22 23.21 -10.57
C PHE A 108 -0.43 24.57 -10.84
N ASP A 109 0.23 25.43 -11.62
CA ASP A 109 -0.26 26.79 -11.92
C ASP A 109 -1.58 26.80 -12.71
N GLY A 110 -1.96 25.68 -13.34
CA GLY A 110 -3.22 25.56 -14.07
C GLY A 110 -4.46 25.20 -13.23
N VAL A 111 -4.33 24.90 -11.93
CA VAL A 111 -5.47 24.58 -11.03
C VAL A 111 -5.70 25.67 -9.99
N ARG A 112 -4.70 26.51 -9.70
CA ARG A 112 -4.85 27.65 -8.79
C ARG A 112 -5.93 28.63 -9.25
N SER A 113 -6.10 28.80 -10.56
CA SER A 113 -7.16 29.63 -11.15
C SER A 113 -8.59 29.11 -10.94
N LEU A 114 -8.78 27.89 -10.40
CA LEU A 114 -10.09 27.27 -10.21
C LEU A 114 -10.62 27.39 -8.77
N SER A 115 -9.74 27.41 -7.76
CA SER A 115 -10.11 27.74 -6.37
C SER A 115 -10.65 29.17 -6.25
N ASP A 116 -10.12 30.11 -7.05
CA ASP A 116 -10.56 31.51 -7.09
C ASP A 116 -11.94 31.69 -7.78
N SER A 117 -12.51 30.64 -8.40
CA SER A 117 -13.75 30.76 -9.20
C SER A 117 -15.06 30.56 -8.42
N GLY A 118 -15.00 30.21 -7.14
CA GLY A 118 -16.18 30.05 -6.27
C GLY A 118 -17.12 28.89 -6.64
N LYS A 119 -16.71 27.99 -7.55
CA LYS A 119 -17.47 26.80 -7.94
C LYS A 119 -17.54 25.77 -6.81
N GLY A 120 -18.66 25.05 -6.72
CA GLY A 120 -18.89 24.06 -5.67
C GLY A 120 -17.97 22.82 -5.80
N PHE A 121 -17.76 22.09 -4.70
CA PHE A 121 -16.95 20.86 -4.67
C PHE A 121 -17.38 19.81 -5.71
N VAL A 122 -18.69 19.63 -5.91
CA VAL A 122 -19.22 18.69 -6.90
C VAL A 122 -18.89 19.17 -8.31
N ASP A 123 -18.91 20.48 -8.57
CA ASP A 123 -18.53 21.05 -9.86
C ASP A 123 -17.04 20.83 -10.13
N CYS A 124 -16.18 21.01 -9.12
CA CYS A 124 -14.76 20.69 -9.20
C CYS A 124 -14.51 19.22 -9.57
N MET A 125 -15.34 18.29 -9.07
CA MET A 125 -15.27 16.89 -9.44
C MET A 125 -15.78 16.64 -10.87
N LYS A 126 -16.94 17.20 -11.24
CA LYS A 126 -17.54 17.05 -12.58
C LYS A 126 -16.63 17.60 -13.68
N GLU A 127 -15.91 18.68 -13.43
CA GLU A 127 -14.89 19.19 -14.35
C GLU A 127 -13.77 18.16 -14.61
N GLY A 128 -13.43 17.33 -13.62
CA GLY A 128 -12.48 16.22 -13.77
C GLY A 128 -12.94 15.11 -14.72
N LEU A 129 -14.24 14.97 -14.99
CA LEU A 129 -14.84 13.94 -15.85
C LEU A 129 -14.94 14.34 -17.33
N GLY A 130 -14.73 15.62 -17.66
CA GLY A 130 -14.77 16.14 -19.04
C GLY A 130 -13.40 16.50 -19.62
N VAL A 131 -12.39 16.65 -18.77
CA VAL A 131 -11.05 17.07 -19.19
C VAL A 131 -10.18 15.83 -19.37
N LYS A 132 -9.75 15.55 -20.62
CA LYS A 132 -8.73 14.53 -20.95
C LYS A 132 -7.32 14.96 -20.49
N ARG A 133 -7.18 15.43 -19.25
CA ARG A 133 -5.94 15.87 -18.62
C ARG A 133 -5.71 15.04 -17.36
N LYS A 134 -4.48 14.53 -17.27
CA LYS A 134 -3.95 13.91 -16.06
C LYS A 134 -3.87 14.95 -14.94
N LEU A 135 -4.55 14.70 -13.83
CA LEU A 135 -4.53 15.58 -12.65
C LEU A 135 -3.45 15.10 -11.67
N THR A 136 -2.83 16.05 -10.98
CA THR A 136 -1.71 15.81 -10.05
C THR A 136 -2.12 15.21 -8.72
N TRP A 137 -3.39 15.39 -8.31
CA TRP A 137 -3.89 14.80 -7.07
C TRP A 137 -3.95 13.27 -7.13
N TYR A 138 -4.24 12.70 -8.30
CA TYR A 138 -4.34 11.26 -8.48
C TYR A 138 -3.02 10.53 -8.19
N PRO A 139 -1.88 10.84 -8.84
CA PRO A 139 -0.61 10.20 -8.54
C PRO A 139 -0.15 10.45 -7.10
N ALA A 140 -0.41 11.64 -6.55
CA ALA A 140 -0.09 11.93 -5.15
C ALA A 140 -0.87 11.01 -4.19
N LEU A 141 -2.17 10.80 -4.45
CA LEU A 141 -3.01 9.90 -3.66
C LEU A 141 -2.60 8.43 -3.82
N ARG A 142 -2.22 7.99 -5.03
CA ARG A 142 -1.63 6.66 -5.26
C ARG A 142 -0.31 6.47 -4.52
N GLY A 143 0.54 7.50 -4.52
CA GLY A 143 1.78 7.53 -3.74
C GLY A 143 1.51 7.39 -2.25
N ALA A 144 0.50 8.10 -1.73
CA ALA A 144 0.05 8.00 -0.35
C ALA A 144 -0.42 6.58 0.01
N GLU A 145 -1.25 5.96 -0.83
CA GLU A 145 -1.66 4.55 -0.71
C GLU A 145 -0.45 3.60 -0.66
N SER A 146 0.52 3.79 -1.56
CA SER A 146 1.72 2.95 -1.63
C SER A 146 2.57 3.07 -0.36
N LEU A 147 2.76 4.29 0.14
CA LEU A 147 3.50 4.55 1.38
C LEU A 147 2.81 3.91 2.58
N LEU A 148 1.49 4.04 2.69
CA LEU A 148 0.69 3.35 3.71
C LEU A 148 0.86 1.83 3.60
N ARG A 149 0.66 1.24 2.42
CA ARG A 149 0.82 -0.21 2.21
C ARG A 149 2.21 -0.72 2.56
N SER A 150 3.25 0.11 2.43
CA SER A 150 4.64 -0.21 2.80
C SER A 150 4.99 0.07 4.26
N GLY A 151 4.05 0.57 5.07
CA GLY A 151 4.26 0.92 6.48
C GLY A 151 5.10 2.20 6.70
N GLN A 152 5.35 2.99 5.66
CA GLN A 152 6.20 4.17 5.71
C GLN A 152 5.42 5.42 6.16
N LEU A 153 4.92 5.40 7.40
CA LEU A 153 4.02 6.44 7.93
C LEU A 153 4.63 7.85 7.95
N SER A 154 5.95 7.97 8.19
CA SER A 154 6.65 9.27 8.17
C SER A 154 6.70 9.88 6.77
N ASN A 155 6.98 9.06 5.75
CA ASN A 155 6.99 9.50 4.36
C ASN A 155 5.57 9.78 3.86
N PHE A 156 4.58 8.98 4.29
CA PHE A 156 3.17 9.25 4.03
C PHE A 156 2.77 10.64 4.55
N LYS A 157 3.04 10.94 5.83
CA LYS A 157 2.73 12.24 6.43
C LYS A 157 3.39 13.38 5.66
N ARG A 158 4.68 13.25 5.34
CA ARG A 158 5.42 14.26 4.57
C ARG A 158 4.75 14.50 3.21
N LEU A 159 4.45 13.44 2.47
CA LEU A 159 3.81 13.56 1.14
C LEU A 159 2.49 14.29 1.23
N VAL A 160 1.59 13.89 2.13
CA VAL A 160 0.24 14.48 2.18
C VAL A 160 0.25 15.91 2.72
N CYS A 161 1.19 16.25 3.61
CA CYS A 161 1.36 17.59 4.14
C CYS A 161 2.05 18.55 3.16
N GLU A 162 2.94 18.06 2.29
CA GLU A 162 3.74 18.90 1.39
C GLU A 162 3.30 18.83 -0.08
N ALA A 163 2.36 17.94 -0.41
CA ALA A 163 1.85 17.80 -1.76
C ALA A 163 1.30 19.14 -2.28
N PRO A 164 1.65 19.57 -3.51
CA PRO A 164 1.07 20.78 -4.08
C PRO A 164 -0.47 20.72 -4.11
N CYS A 165 -1.03 19.54 -4.41
CA CYS A 165 -2.47 19.29 -4.41
C CYS A 165 -3.12 19.18 -3.03
N ARG A 166 -2.41 19.47 -1.94
CA ARG A 166 -2.94 19.35 -0.57
C ARG A 166 -4.22 20.15 -0.36
N LEU A 167 -4.36 21.32 -0.99
CA LEU A 167 -5.55 22.16 -0.89
C LEU A 167 -6.66 21.75 -1.87
N ASN A 168 -6.39 20.79 -2.77
CA ASN A 168 -7.39 20.33 -3.71
C ASN A 168 -8.48 19.51 -2.99
N PRO A 169 -9.76 19.87 -3.11
CA PRO A 169 -10.83 19.18 -2.41
C PRO A 169 -10.94 17.67 -2.74
N VAL A 170 -10.66 17.29 -4.00
CA VAL A 170 -10.71 15.89 -4.46
C VAL A 170 -9.55 15.09 -3.84
N PHE A 171 -8.37 15.70 -3.72
CA PHE A 171 -7.25 15.10 -2.99
C PHE A 171 -7.59 14.86 -1.52
N GLN A 172 -8.16 15.86 -0.85
CA GLN A 172 -8.53 15.77 0.56
C GLN A 172 -9.61 14.73 0.80
N TRP A 173 -10.63 14.68 -0.07
CA TRP A 173 -11.67 13.66 0.00
C TRP A 173 -11.07 12.24 -0.01
N GLY A 174 -10.16 11.99 -0.96
CA GLY A 174 -9.45 10.72 -1.06
C GLY A 174 -8.56 10.42 0.15
N LEU A 175 -7.83 11.42 0.64
CA LEU A 175 -7.00 11.30 1.84
C LEU A 175 -7.84 10.94 3.07
N CYS A 176 -8.97 11.61 3.28
CA CYS A 176 -9.89 11.32 4.37
C CYS A 176 -10.46 9.91 4.26
N GLN A 177 -10.81 9.46 3.04
CA GLN A 177 -11.23 8.08 2.82
C GLN A 177 -10.12 7.09 3.22
N LEU A 178 -8.87 7.29 2.78
CA LEU A 178 -7.75 6.43 3.14
C LEU A 178 -7.51 6.37 4.65
N LEU A 179 -7.57 7.50 5.34
CA LEU A 179 -7.42 7.55 6.80
C LEU A 179 -8.57 6.82 7.51
N GLY A 180 -9.81 6.95 7.01
CA GLY A 180 -10.95 6.20 7.50
C GLY A 180 -10.80 4.69 7.32
N GLU A 181 -10.28 4.25 6.17
CA GLU A 181 -9.98 2.85 5.89
C GLU A 181 -8.88 2.29 6.81
N VAL A 182 -7.79 3.04 7.01
CA VAL A 182 -6.73 2.67 7.97
C VAL A 182 -7.27 2.58 9.39
N ALA A 183 -8.11 3.52 9.81
CA ALA A 183 -8.71 3.51 11.14
C ALA A 183 -9.65 2.31 11.35
N ALA A 184 -10.38 1.88 10.32
CA ALA A 184 -11.35 0.78 10.42
C ALA A 184 -10.71 -0.61 10.27
N ASP A 185 -9.53 -0.71 9.68
CA ASP A 185 -8.86 -1.97 9.36
C ASP A 185 -8.10 -2.54 10.59
N SER A 186 -8.55 -3.71 11.07
CA SER A 186 -8.00 -4.39 12.25
C SER A 186 -6.60 -4.98 12.05
N THR A 187 -6.08 -5.02 10.82
CA THR A 187 -4.71 -5.46 10.54
C THR A 187 -3.66 -4.46 11.03
N TRP A 188 -4.01 -3.17 11.11
CA TRP A 188 -3.17 -2.13 11.69
C TRP A 188 -3.14 -2.20 13.21
N ASP A 189 -2.07 -1.73 13.85
CA ASP A 189 -2.01 -1.63 15.30
C ASP A 189 -2.91 -0.50 15.83
N ALA A 190 -3.36 -0.62 17.08
CA ALA A 190 -4.28 0.33 17.70
C ALA A 190 -3.76 1.78 17.66
N LYS A 191 -2.45 1.99 17.85
CA LYS A 191 -1.86 3.34 17.84
C LYS A 191 -1.93 3.95 16.44
N THR A 192 -1.67 3.18 15.39
CA THR A 192 -1.81 3.64 14.00
C THR A 192 -3.27 3.97 13.68
N ARG A 193 -4.22 3.12 14.08
CA ARG A 193 -5.66 3.39 13.87
C ARG A 193 -6.13 4.65 14.58
N GLN A 194 -5.77 4.82 15.85
CA GLN A 194 -6.05 6.03 16.62
C GLN A 194 -5.39 7.27 16.00
N SER A 195 -4.17 7.13 15.48
CA SER A 195 -3.47 8.22 14.80
C SER A 195 -4.16 8.64 13.50
N ALA A 196 -4.78 7.71 12.78
CA ALA A 196 -5.58 8.04 11.60
C ALA A 196 -6.84 8.84 11.97
N VAL A 197 -7.52 8.48 13.08
CA VAL A 197 -8.63 9.25 13.64
C VAL A 197 -8.18 10.66 14.07
N MET A 198 -7.04 10.77 14.75
CA MET A 198 -6.47 12.07 15.13
C MET A 198 -6.16 12.93 13.91
N PHE A 199 -5.63 12.33 12.84
CA PHE A 199 -5.30 13.07 11.63
C PHE A 199 -6.55 13.56 10.89
N LEU A 200 -7.63 12.77 10.86
CA LEU A 200 -8.94 13.24 10.38
C LEU A 200 -9.41 14.48 11.16
N GLY A 201 -9.26 14.45 12.49
CA GLY A 201 -9.56 15.60 13.36
C GLY A 201 -8.69 16.83 13.07
N GLU A 202 -7.40 16.64 12.76
CA GLU A 202 -6.49 17.72 12.39
C GLU A 202 -6.90 18.38 11.05
N ILE A 203 -7.28 17.58 10.05
CA ILE A 203 -7.77 18.09 8.76
C ILE A 203 -9.08 18.87 8.96
N TYR A 204 -9.98 18.40 9.83
CA TYR A 204 -11.22 19.09 10.18
C TYR A 204 -10.94 20.42 10.89
N GLY A 205 -10.15 20.39 11.96
CA GLY A 205 -9.95 21.52 12.86
C GLY A 205 -9.01 22.61 12.34
N ASN A 206 -8.05 22.27 11.48
CA ASN A 206 -7.05 23.22 10.98
C ASN A 206 -7.46 23.84 9.63
N ARG A 207 -8.55 24.62 9.66
CA ARG A 207 -9.19 25.22 8.48
C ARG A 207 -8.27 26.17 7.68
N THR A 208 -7.29 26.79 8.33
CA THR A 208 -6.32 27.69 7.66
C THR A 208 -5.26 26.91 6.90
N ALA A 209 -4.81 25.78 7.45
CA ALA A 209 -3.78 24.96 6.82
C ALA A 209 -4.36 24.04 5.73
N TRP A 210 -5.61 23.60 5.84
CA TRP A 210 -6.22 22.67 4.89
C TRP A 210 -7.24 23.30 3.95
N GLU A 211 -7.63 24.56 4.12
CA GLU A 211 -8.74 25.18 3.39
C GLU A 211 -10.07 24.46 3.65
N SER A 212 -11.06 25.20 4.16
CA SER A 212 -12.30 24.61 4.65
C SER A 212 -13.29 24.36 3.51
N HIS A 213 -13.29 23.14 2.95
CA HIS A 213 -14.31 22.71 1.99
C HIS A 213 -15.48 22.03 2.71
N VAL A 214 -16.70 22.61 2.64
CA VAL A 214 -17.90 22.10 3.36
C VAL A 214 -18.14 20.61 3.11
N ASN A 215 -17.98 20.14 1.87
CA ASN A 215 -18.19 18.73 1.52
C ASN A 215 -17.11 17.81 2.08
N VAL A 216 -15.86 18.27 2.17
CA VAL A 216 -14.76 17.51 2.80
C VAL A 216 -15.00 17.44 4.31
N GLN A 217 -15.46 18.53 4.92
CA GLN A 217 -15.80 18.58 6.35
C GLN A 217 -16.98 17.65 6.67
N GLU A 218 -18.01 17.63 5.82
CA GLU A 218 -19.14 16.69 5.91
C GLU A 218 -18.62 15.26 5.81
N TRP A 219 -17.76 14.97 4.82
CA TRP A 219 -17.19 13.64 4.63
C TRP A 219 -16.36 13.17 5.82
N ILE A 220 -15.49 14.01 6.38
CA ILE A 220 -14.71 13.69 7.60
C ILE A 220 -15.66 13.35 8.75
N PHE A 221 -16.71 14.15 8.93
CA PHE A 221 -17.68 13.92 10.01
C PHE A 221 -18.44 12.60 9.84
N VAL A 222 -18.83 12.27 8.61
CA VAL A 222 -19.45 10.97 8.25
C VAL A 222 -18.53 9.80 8.58
N ILE A 223 -17.24 9.91 8.24
CA ILE A 223 -16.25 8.87 8.57
C ILE A 223 -16.14 8.71 10.09
N LEU A 224 -16.01 9.81 10.83
CA LEU A 224 -15.90 9.76 12.29
C LEU A 224 -17.14 9.16 12.95
N MET A 225 -18.35 9.50 12.48
CA MET A 225 -19.60 8.88 12.96
C MET A 225 -19.60 7.37 12.76
N LYS A 226 -19.16 6.91 11.59
CA LYS A 226 -19.08 5.48 11.27
C LYS A 226 -18.06 4.77 12.15
N LEU A 227 -16.89 5.36 12.36
CA LEU A 227 -15.85 4.82 13.24
C LEU A 227 -16.29 4.81 14.72
N ALA A 228 -17.03 5.81 15.17
CA ALA A 228 -17.61 5.88 16.52
C ALA A 228 -18.72 4.83 16.74
N SER A 229 -19.25 4.25 15.67
CA SER A 229 -20.22 3.14 15.71
C SER A 229 -19.56 1.78 15.48
N SER A 230 -18.22 1.72 15.40
CA SER A 230 -17.46 0.50 15.15
C SER A 230 -17.51 -0.44 16.35
N PRO A 231 -17.55 -1.78 16.16
CA PRO A 231 -17.42 -2.74 17.25
C PRO A 231 -16.00 -2.82 17.83
N VAL A 232 -15.02 -2.15 17.22
CA VAL A 232 -13.61 -2.14 17.65
C VAL A 232 -13.39 -1.03 18.69
N ASN A 233 -13.17 -1.43 19.94
CA ASN A 233 -13.20 -0.52 21.11
C ASN A 233 -12.22 0.67 21.01
N ASP A 234 -10.97 0.44 20.61
CA ASP A 234 -9.95 1.50 20.53
C ASP A 234 -10.25 2.57 19.46
N VAL A 235 -10.90 2.16 18.36
CA VAL A 235 -11.31 3.05 17.26
C VAL A 235 -12.59 3.79 17.63
N GLN A 236 -13.54 3.06 18.23
CA GLN A 236 -14.80 3.60 18.73
C GLN A 236 -14.57 4.72 19.74
N GLU A 237 -13.71 4.47 20.73
CA GLU A 237 -13.38 5.44 21.78
C GLU A 237 -12.66 6.66 21.21
N ALA A 238 -11.66 6.45 20.35
CA ALA A 238 -10.92 7.54 19.72
C ALA A 238 -11.82 8.43 18.85
N ALA A 239 -12.68 7.83 18.02
CA ALA A 239 -13.61 8.58 17.17
C ALA A 239 -14.65 9.33 18.00
N SER A 240 -15.21 8.70 19.03
CA SER A 240 -16.17 9.33 19.96
C SER A 240 -15.54 10.48 20.75
N CYS A 241 -14.28 10.33 21.16
CA CYS A 241 -13.51 11.39 21.80
C CYS A 241 -13.28 12.55 20.85
N MET A 242 -12.82 12.27 19.63
CA MET A 242 -12.57 13.28 18.60
C MET A 242 -13.85 14.06 18.27
N MET A 243 -14.98 13.38 18.05
CA MET A 243 -16.26 14.04 17.78
C MET A 243 -16.66 15.00 18.92
N ARG A 244 -16.54 14.58 20.18
CA ARG A 244 -16.79 15.46 21.35
C ARG A 244 -15.85 16.66 21.39
N GLN A 245 -14.58 16.48 21.00
CA GLN A 245 -13.62 17.59 20.91
C GLN A 245 -14.00 18.58 19.81
N LEU A 246 -14.42 18.11 18.65
CA LEU A 246 -14.86 18.97 17.55
C LEU A 246 -16.15 19.73 17.93
N GLU A 247 -17.10 19.05 18.56
CA GLU A 247 -18.36 19.65 19.02
C GLU A 247 -18.16 20.70 20.13
N SER A 248 -17.28 20.44 21.09
CA SER A 248 -17.00 21.40 22.18
C SER A 248 -16.28 22.66 21.70
N ARG A 249 -15.60 22.60 20.55
CA ARG A 249 -14.93 23.73 19.91
C ARG A 249 -15.78 24.42 18.85
N ALA A 250 -16.94 23.85 18.51
CA ALA A 250 -17.80 24.32 17.44
C ALA A 250 -18.57 25.59 17.84
N ASN A 251 -18.57 26.59 16.96
CA ASN A 251 -19.45 27.75 17.07
C ASN A 251 -20.91 27.40 16.67
N THR A 252 -21.83 28.34 16.82
CA THR A 252 -23.27 28.12 16.55
C THR A 252 -23.57 27.64 15.13
N GLN A 253 -22.83 28.12 14.12
CA GLN A 253 -23.00 27.69 12.72
C GLN A 253 -22.45 26.28 12.50
N GLU A 254 -21.30 25.96 13.11
CA GLU A 254 -20.69 24.62 13.06
C GLU A 254 -21.54 23.59 13.80
N GLN A 255 -22.16 23.97 14.91
CA GLN A 255 -23.12 23.12 15.62
C GLN A 255 -24.34 22.82 14.75
N ALA A 256 -24.90 23.82 14.06
CA ALA A 256 -26.01 23.60 13.12
C ALA A 256 -25.60 22.65 11.98
N PHE A 257 -24.40 22.84 11.41
CA PHE A 257 -23.85 21.96 10.38
C PHE A 257 -23.69 20.50 10.86
N ILE A 258 -23.13 20.31 12.06
CA ILE A 258 -22.98 18.97 12.68
C ILE A 258 -24.34 18.30 12.85
N GLN A 259 -25.36 19.04 13.30
CA GLN A 259 -26.72 18.50 13.45
C GLN A 259 -27.32 18.10 12.09
N THR A 260 -27.11 18.88 11.04
CA THR A 260 -27.53 18.52 9.67
C THR A 260 -26.84 17.24 9.20
N CYS A 261 -25.54 17.07 9.47
CA CYS A 261 -24.80 15.86 9.10
C CYS A 261 -25.35 14.62 9.83
N ARG A 262 -25.74 14.74 11.11
CA ARG A 262 -26.32 13.63 11.88
C ARG A 262 -27.68 13.17 11.35
N GLN A 263 -28.47 14.10 10.81
CA GLN A 263 -29.82 13.83 10.29
C GLN A 263 -29.80 13.23 8.88
N LYS A 264 -28.73 13.46 8.11
CA LYS A 264 -28.56 12.87 6.79
C LYS A 264 -28.26 11.37 6.92
N ASN A 265 -28.97 10.56 6.15
CA ASN A 265 -28.76 9.11 6.11
C ASN A 265 -27.48 8.78 5.33
N HIS A 266 -26.38 8.62 6.04
CA HIS A 266 -25.07 8.30 5.46
C HIS A 266 -24.75 6.79 5.46
N ALA A 267 -25.73 5.93 5.75
CA ALA A 267 -25.57 4.46 5.77
C ALA A 267 -25.07 3.87 4.43
N MET A 268 -25.06 4.66 3.36
CA MET A 268 -24.77 4.24 2.00
C MET A 268 -23.28 4.22 1.62
N TYR A 269 -22.38 4.75 2.46
CA TYR A 269 -20.97 4.92 2.09
C TYR A 269 -20.04 3.88 2.76
N PRO A 270 -19.65 2.81 2.05
CA PRO A 270 -18.72 1.83 2.60
C PRO A 270 -17.32 2.43 2.71
N LEU A 271 -16.76 2.44 3.94
CA LEU A 271 -15.31 2.41 4.08
C LEU A 271 -14.88 1.02 3.60
N ARG A 272 -13.88 0.95 2.72
CA ARG A 272 -13.30 -0.34 2.33
C ARG A 272 -12.45 -0.82 3.48
N ILE A 273 -13.10 -1.36 4.49
CA ILE A 273 -12.42 -2.13 5.52
C ILE A 273 -11.82 -3.32 4.79
N ALA A 274 -10.56 -3.66 5.08
CA ALA A 274 -10.09 -5.01 4.83
C ALA A 274 -10.85 -5.96 5.78
N SER A 275 -12.18 -6.02 5.67
CA SER A 275 -12.97 -7.12 6.18
C SER A 275 -12.30 -8.35 5.60
N SER A 276 -11.91 -9.27 6.49
CA SER A 276 -11.37 -10.60 6.19
C SER A 276 -11.66 -10.92 4.73
N MET A 277 -10.64 -10.79 3.87
CA MET A 277 -10.79 -11.23 2.49
C MET A 277 -11.00 -12.73 2.59
N THR A 278 -12.25 -13.17 2.77
CA THR A 278 -12.74 -14.41 2.21
C THR A 278 -12.41 -14.27 0.74
N ALA A 279 -11.29 -14.90 0.39
CA ALA A 279 -10.54 -14.83 -0.84
C ALA A 279 -11.45 -14.81 -2.07
N SER A 280 -11.96 -13.63 -2.38
CA SER A 280 -12.63 -13.35 -3.63
C SER A 280 -11.64 -12.48 -4.39
N PRO A 281 -10.85 -13.08 -5.30
CA PRO A 281 -9.90 -12.33 -6.09
C PRO A 281 -10.60 -11.15 -6.75
N SER A 282 -9.95 -9.98 -6.78
CA SER A 282 -10.47 -8.83 -7.50
C SER A 282 -10.75 -9.23 -8.96
N LEU A 283 -11.63 -8.54 -9.68
CA LEU A 283 -11.91 -8.87 -11.10
C LEU A 283 -10.64 -8.92 -11.97
N ILE A 284 -9.60 -8.16 -11.59
CA ILE A 284 -8.28 -8.19 -12.20
C ILE A 284 -7.50 -9.45 -11.80
N ASP A 285 -7.56 -9.86 -10.54
CA ASP A 285 -6.96 -11.13 -10.08
C ASP A 285 -7.70 -12.36 -10.63
N ARG A 286 -9.01 -12.25 -10.90
CA ARG A 286 -9.80 -13.25 -11.64
C ARG A 286 -9.42 -13.28 -13.12
N ALA A 287 -9.08 -12.13 -13.71
CA ALA A 287 -8.57 -12.05 -15.07
C ALA A 287 -7.11 -12.52 -15.19
N GLN A 288 -6.33 -12.48 -14.10
CA GLN A 288 -4.90 -12.84 -14.06
C GLN A 288 -4.57 -14.14 -13.28
N ASN A 289 -5.56 -14.79 -12.67
CA ASN A 289 -5.45 -16.03 -11.86
C ASN A 289 -4.37 -16.00 -10.74
N ARG A 290 -4.06 -14.84 -10.14
CA ARG A 290 -3.06 -14.77 -9.05
C ARG A 290 -3.75 -14.60 -7.68
N PRO A 291 -3.68 -15.58 -6.77
CA PRO A 291 -4.18 -15.42 -5.41
C PRO A 291 -3.31 -14.42 -4.62
N ASP A 292 -3.93 -13.59 -3.78
CA ASP A 292 -3.19 -12.68 -2.90
C ASP A 292 -2.51 -13.46 -1.76
N VAL A 293 -1.19 -13.43 -1.76
CA VAL A 293 -0.31 -14.10 -0.79
C VAL A 293 0.28 -13.15 0.23
N GLU A 294 0.36 -11.86 -0.09
CA GLU A 294 1.12 -10.88 0.71
C GLU A 294 0.41 -10.55 2.03
N GLY A 295 -0.93 -10.55 2.04
CA GLY A 295 -1.71 -10.43 3.27
C GLY A 295 -1.38 -11.55 4.28
N HIS A 296 -1.28 -12.80 3.80
CA HIS A 296 -0.95 -13.95 4.66
C HIS A 296 0.50 -13.87 5.15
N LEU A 297 1.46 -13.51 4.28
CA LEU A 297 2.87 -13.35 4.68
C LEU A 297 3.06 -12.26 5.75
N ARG A 298 2.27 -11.19 5.71
CA ARG A 298 2.27 -10.15 6.77
C ARG A 298 1.72 -10.67 8.09
N GLN A 299 0.67 -11.49 8.04
CA GLN A 299 0.13 -12.13 9.23
C GLN A 299 1.15 -13.08 9.87
N LEU A 300 1.80 -13.92 9.05
CA LEU A 300 2.89 -14.80 9.49
C LEU A 300 4.01 -14.00 10.14
N ARG A 301 4.49 -12.93 9.48
CA ARG A 301 5.49 -12.02 10.06
C ARG A 301 5.08 -11.52 11.45
N LYS A 302 3.82 -11.12 11.63
CA LYS A 302 3.31 -10.66 12.93
C LYS A 302 3.32 -11.78 13.97
N GLN A 303 2.90 -12.99 13.62
CA GLN A 303 2.94 -14.15 14.52
C GLN A 303 4.37 -14.44 14.99
N HIS A 304 5.32 -14.56 14.06
CA HIS A 304 6.74 -14.81 14.36
C HIS A 304 7.38 -13.72 15.24
N LEU A 305 6.94 -12.46 15.13
CA LEU A 305 7.41 -11.36 15.97
C LEU A 305 6.71 -11.28 17.34
N THR A 306 5.56 -11.93 17.51
CA THR A 306 4.75 -11.87 18.75
C THR A 306 4.96 -13.11 19.64
N GLU A 307 5.30 -14.27 19.07
CA GLU A 307 5.33 -15.58 19.75
C GLU A 307 6.41 -15.77 20.83
N GLN A 308 7.24 -14.78 21.17
CA GLN A 308 8.15 -14.91 22.32
C GLN A 308 8.22 -13.70 23.25
N GLY A 309 7.80 -13.95 24.50
CA GLY A 309 8.23 -13.24 25.69
C GLY A 309 9.44 -13.90 26.35
N ASN A 310 10.43 -13.09 26.74
CA ASN A 310 11.39 -13.29 27.83
C ASN A 310 12.28 -14.56 27.87
N ALA A 311 12.56 -15.25 26.76
CA ALA A 311 13.63 -16.24 26.74
C ALA A 311 15.00 -15.57 26.55
N VAL A 312 15.93 -15.77 27.48
CA VAL A 312 17.32 -15.28 27.36
C VAL A 312 18.00 -16.01 26.20
N TYR A 313 18.20 -15.30 25.08
CA TYR A 313 18.95 -15.80 23.93
C TYR A 313 20.43 -15.46 24.08
N ILE A 314 21.29 -16.49 24.08
CA ILE A 314 22.75 -16.33 24.08
C ILE A 314 23.25 -16.61 22.66
N PRO A 315 23.79 -15.60 21.95
CA PRO A 315 24.31 -15.80 20.59
C PRO A 315 25.48 -16.78 20.56
N PRO A 316 25.42 -17.86 19.75
CA PRO A 316 26.51 -18.81 19.66
C PRO A 316 27.70 -18.25 18.86
N GLN A 317 28.90 -18.71 19.25
CA GLN A 317 30.13 -18.53 18.50
C GLN A 317 30.35 -19.77 17.62
N ALA A 318 30.97 -19.57 16.46
CA ALA A 318 31.24 -20.62 15.49
C ALA A 318 32.68 -20.54 14.97
N LYS A 319 33.10 -21.58 14.24
CA LYS A 319 34.36 -21.64 13.51
C LYS A 319 34.11 -22.11 12.08
N THR A 320 35.10 -21.93 11.21
CA THR A 320 35.01 -22.32 9.79
C THR A 320 34.91 -23.82 9.56
N GLY A 321 35.33 -24.65 10.51
CA GLY A 321 35.22 -26.11 10.42
C GLY A 321 35.64 -26.79 11.72
N LEU A 322 35.47 -28.11 11.78
CA LEU A 322 35.71 -28.93 12.97
C LEU A 322 37.16 -28.87 13.47
N GLN A 323 38.13 -28.65 12.58
CA GLN A 323 39.56 -28.62 12.89
C GLN A 323 40.11 -27.20 13.13
N ALA A 324 39.28 -26.16 13.03
CA ALA A 324 39.73 -24.79 13.21
C ALA A 324 40.03 -24.47 14.69
N SER A 325 40.98 -23.56 14.92
CA SER A 325 41.40 -23.15 16.27
C SER A 325 40.26 -22.47 17.05
N ASP A 326 40.29 -22.57 18.39
CA ASP A 326 39.41 -21.81 19.29
C ASP A 326 39.65 -20.30 19.23
N GLU A 327 40.83 -19.89 18.81
CA GLU A 327 41.18 -18.48 18.66
C GLU A 327 40.55 -17.84 17.40
N SER A 328 40.11 -18.66 16.44
CA SER A 328 39.44 -18.19 15.21
C SER A 328 37.91 -18.23 15.31
N ARG A 329 37.36 -18.14 16.53
CA ARG A 329 35.91 -18.10 16.75
C ARG A 329 35.33 -16.76 16.29
N PHE A 330 34.13 -16.80 15.72
CA PHE A 330 33.38 -15.62 15.29
C PHE A 330 31.90 -15.76 15.61
N PRO A 331 31.15 -14.63 15.72
CA PRO A 331 29.70 -14.68 15.91
C PRO A 331 29.02 -15.38 14.74
N LEU A 332 28.23 -16.43 15.04
CA LEU A 332 27.60 -17.24 13.99
C LEU A 332 26.64 -16.43 13.11
N MET A 333 25.87 -15.52 13.72
CA MET A 333 24.87 -14.71 13.02
C MET A 333 25.50 -13.84 11.92
N ASP A 334 26.66 -13.25 12.18
CA ASP A 334 27.34 -12.37 11.22
C ASP A 334 27.81 -13.18 10.01
N LYS A 335 28.36 -14.38 10.25
CA LYS A 335 28.80 -15.27 9.16
C LYS A 335 27.63 -15.80 8.33
N VAL A 336 26.48 -16.09 8.95
CA VAL A 336 25.27 -16.48 8.22
C VAL A 336 24.74 -15.32 7.37
N LYS A 337 24.78 -14.07 7.87
CA LYS A 337 24.40 -12.89 7.08
C LYS A 337 25.36 -12.66 5.90
N GLU A 338 26.66 -12.86 6.08
CA GLU A 338 27.63 -12.85 4.98
C GLU A 338 27.29 -13.92 3.92
N PHE A 339 27.00 -15.15 4.36
CA PHE A 339 26.57 -16.23 3.49
C PHE A 339 25.30 -15.89 2.70
N LEU A 340 24.27 -15.34 3.35
CA LEU A 340 23.00 -14.98 2.70
C LEU A 340 23.17 -13.88 1.64
N ASN A 341 24.21 -13.05 1.75
CA ASN A 341 24.55 -12.02 0.77
C ASN A 341 25.48 -12.53 -0.34
N SER A 342 25.91 -13.79 -0.29
CA SER A 342 26.79 -14.42 -1.27
C SER A 342 26.01 -15.20 -2.33
N GLU A 343 26.71 -15.75 -3.33
CA GLU A 343 26.11 -16.65 -4.32
C GLU A 343 25.93 -18.09 -3.81
N GLN A 344 26.50 -18.42 -2.66
CA GLN A 344 26.44 -19.76 -2.07
C GLN A 344 24.99 -20.16 -1.76
N LYS A 345 24.68 -21.45 -1.90
CA LYS A 345 23.31 -21.98 -1.78
C LYS A 345 23.04 -22.77 -0.51
N VAL A 346 24.09 -23.31 0.12
CA VAL A 346 23.98 -24.20 1.29
C VAL A 346 24.98 -23.77 2.35
N PHE A 347 24.49 -23.63 3.57
CA PHE A 347 25.30 -23.40 4.77
C PHE A 347 25.12 -24.56 5.73
N LEU A 348 26.19 -25.30 6.00
CA LEU A 348 26.15 -26.44 6.92
C LEU A 348 26.58 -25.99 8.31
N LEU A 349 25.65 -26.05 9.26
CA LEU A 349 25.92 -25.75 10.68
C LEU A 349 26.06 -27.06 11.46
N LEU A 350 27.27 -27.32 11.97
CA LEU A 350 27.56 -28.45 12.85
C LEU A 350 27.78 -27.98 14.28
N GLY A 351 27.50 -28.87 15.23
CA GLY A 351 27.76 -28.63 16.65
C GLY A 351 27.20 -29.74 17.50
N ASP A 352 27.70 -29.86 18.73
CA ASP A 352 27.26 -30.90 19.66
C ASP A 352 25.78 -30.77 20.04
N PRO A 353 25.14 -31.84 20.53
CA PRO A 353 23.85 -31.75 21.18
C PRO A 353 23.87 -30.69 22.29
N GLY A 354 22.87 -29.79 22.32
CA GLY A 354 22.82 -28.70 23.30
C GLY A 354 23.67 -27.46 22.97
N ALA A 355 24.44 -27.44 21.87
CA ALA A 355 25.23 -26.27 21.45
C ALA A 355 24.40 -25.04 21.01
N GLY A 356 23.06 -25.13 21.05
CA GLY A 356 22.16 -24.02 20.74
C GLY A 356 21.78 -23.89 19.26
N LYS A 357 22.01 -24.91 18.42
CA LYS A 357 21.68 -24.91 16.98
C LYS A 357 20.22 -24.56 16.70
N SER A 358 19.27 -25.29 17.30
CA SER A 358 17.83 -25.04 17.12
C SER A 358 17.40 -23.68 17.65
N THR A 359 18.00 -23.22 18.76
CA THR A 359 17.76 -21.88 19.31
C THR A 359 18.25 -20.80 18.36
N PHE A 360 19.41 -21.01 17.72
CA PHE A 360 19.94 -20.14 16.68
C PHE A 360 19.04 -20.13 15.43
N SER A 361 18.58 -21.28 14.95
CA SER A 361 17.68 -21.39 13.80
C SER A 361 16.40 -20.58 13.98
N ARG A 362 15.80 -20.63 15.19
CA ARG A 362 14.64 -19.80 15.55
C ARG A 362 14.96 -18.31 15.60
N ALA A 363 16.11 -17.94 16.16
CA ALA A 363 16.55 -16.54 16.20
C ALA A 363 16.81 -15.98 14.79
N LEU A 364 17.41 -16.78 13.91
CA LEU A 364 17.63 -16.44 12.50
C LEU A 364 16.31 -16.25 11.75
N ASP A 365 15.36 -17.18 11.89
CA ASP A 365 14.04 -17.09 11.28
C ASP A 365 13.34 -15.78 11.66
N ARG A 366 13.35 -15.42 12.94
CA ARG A 366 12.80 -14.15 13.44
C ARG A 366 13.53 -12.94 12.85
N ASP A 367 14.87 -12.94 12.86
CA ASP A 367 15.65 -11.83 12.31
C ASP A 367 15.32 -11.62 10.83
N LEU A 368 15.17 -12.70 10.04
CA LEU A 368 14.77 -12.63 8.63
C LEU A 368 13.34 -12.12 8.45
N TRP A 369 12.38 -12.59 9.26
CA TRP A 369 11.01 -12.04 9.26
C TRP A 369 10.97 -10.56 9.68
N SER A 370 11.86 -10.12 10.56
CA SER A 370 11.91 -8.72 11.00
C SER A 370 12.31 -7.78 9.86
N VAL A 371 13.17 -8.23 8.94
CA VAL A 371 13.64 -7.46 7.79
C VAL A 371 12.86 -7.75 6.50
N TYR A 372 11.98 -8.76 6.49
CA TYR A 372 11.15 -9.11 5.34
C TYR A 372 10.38 -7.88 4.82
N LYS A 373 10.41 -7.72 3.50
CA LYS A 373 9.68 -6.69 2.74
C LYS A 373 8.82 -7.39 1.70
N LYS A 374 7.78 -6.70 1.24
CA LYS A 374 6.97 -7.17 0.11
C LYS A 374 7.89 -7.56 -1.05
N ASP A 375 7.57 -8.69 -1.66
CA ASP A 375 8.33 -9.29 -2.76
C ASP A 375 9.75 -9.80 -2.38
N GLY A 376 10.15 -9.74 -1.12
CA GLY A 376 11.43 -10.27 -0.62
C GLY A 376 11.46 -11.80 -0.48
N ASP A 377 12.62 -12.32 -0.09
CA ASP A 377 12.82 -13.75 0.14
C ASP A 377 12.07 -14.20 1.41
N ILE A 378 11.38 -15.34 1.32
CA ILE A 378 10.48 -15.84 2.35
C ILE A 378 11.24 -16.83 3.26
N PRO A 379 11.41 -16.53 4.56
CA PRO A 379 12.02 -17.46 5.49
C PRO A 379 11.07 -18.62 5.78
N LEU A 380 11.58 -19.86 5.73
CA LEU A 380 10.87 -21.06 6.14
C LEU A 380 11.71 -21.86 7.11
N HIS A 381 11.41 -21.73 8.39
CA HIS A 381 11.91 -22.63 9.42
C HIS A 381 11.22 -24.00 9.32
N ILE A 382 12.02 -25.04 9.09
CA ILE A 382 11.56 -26.39 8.87
C ILE A 382 12.22 -27.31 9.89
N ASN A 383 11.39 -27.88 10.77
CA ASN A 383 11.80 -28.95 11.67
C ASN A 383 11.77 -30.29 10.91
N LEU A 384 12.92 -30.76 10.42
CA LEU A 384 13.03 -31.93 9.56
C LEU A 384 12.42 -33.21 10.18
N PRO A 385 12.63 -33.52 11.47
CA PRO A 385 12.01 -34.69 12.12
C PRO A 385 10.47 -34.65 12.15
N ALA A 386 9.86 -33.46 12.03
CA ALA A 386 8.41 -33.29 12.06
C ALA A 386 7.77 -33.30 10.65
N ILE A 387 8.53 -33.69 9.63
CA ILE A 387 8.08 -33.77 8.24
C ILE A 387 8.35 -35.17 7.70
N ASP A 388 7.29 -35.93 7.46
CA ASP A 388 7.42 -37.21 6.77
C ASP A 388 7.94 -37.01 5.35
N LYS A 389 8.89 -37.84 4.89
CA LYS A 389 9.40 -37.81 3.50
C LYS A 389 9.81 -36.41 3.03
N PRO A 390 10.78 -35.76 3.70
CA PRO A 390 11.20 -34.39 3.38
C PRO A 390 11.71 -34.24 1.93
N GLU A 391 12.16 -35.32 1.30
CA GLU A 391 12.65 -35.38 -0.07
C GLU A 391 11.59 -35.08 -1.15
N HIS A 392 10.29 -35.16 -0.84
CA HIS A 392 9.23 -35.07 -1.85
C HIS A 392 8.30 -33.87 -1.77
N ASP A 393 8.15 -33.19 -0.62
CA ASP A 393 7.26 -32.02 -0.53
C ASP A 393 7.46 -31.10 0.70
N MET A 394 8.69 -31.01 1.21
CA MET A 394 8.98 -30.29 2.46
C MET A 394 8.47 -28.85 2.49
N ILE A 395 8.63 -28.11 1.39
CA ILE A 395 8.18 -26.71 1.28
C ILE A 395 6.66 -26.61 1.39
N ALA A 396 5.90 -27.37 0.58
CA ALA A 396 4.45 -27.24 0.61
C ALA A 396 3.85 -27.77 1.91
N LYS A 397 4.42 -28.82 2.50
CA LYS A 397 4.03 -29.29 3.84
C LYS A 397 4.19 -28.20 4.90
N GLN A 398 5.30 -27.48 4.88
CA GLN A 398 5.51 -26.37 5.79
C GLN A 398 4.53 -25.21 5.53
N LEU A 399 4.30 -24.85 4.26
CA LEU A 399 3.35 -23.80 3.90
C LEU A 399 1.90 -24.17 4.29
N ARG A 400 1.50 -25.45 4.20
CA ARG A 400 0.20 -25.91 4.69
C ARG A 400 0.07 -25.79 6.22
N LYS A 401 1.15 -26.08 6.97
CA LYS A 401 1.18 -25.85 8.43
C LYS A 401 1.03 -24.36 8.78
N MET A 402 1.41 -23.48 7.87
CA MET A 402 1.20 -22.02 7.94
C MET A 402 -0.18 -21.58 7.40
N GLU A 403 -1.13 -22.50 7.22
CA GLU A 403 -2.52 -22.25 6.79
C GLU A 403 -2.66 -21.66 5.36
N LEU A 404 -1.64 -21.81 4.51
CA LEU A 404 -1.72 -21.39 3.10
C LEU A 404 -2.52 -22.38 2.24
N THR A 405 -3.36 -21.85 1.36
CA THR A 405 -4.17 -22.65 0.41
C THR A 405 -3.33 -23.17 -0.77
N GLU A 406 -3.76 -24.26 -1.40
CA GLU A 406 -3.06 -24.84 -2.57
C GLU A 406 -2.83 -23.86 -3.75
N PRO A 407 -3.76 -22.93 -4.08
CA PRO A 407 -3.48 -21.89 -5.06
C PRO A 407 -2.36 -20.94 -4.62
N GLN A 408 -2.36 -20.52 -3.36
CA GLN A 408 -1.32 -19.65 -2.79
C GLN A 408 0.04 -20.36 -2.78
N ILE A 409 0.09 -21.62 -2.36
CA ILE A 409 1.32 -22.42 -2.38
C ILE A 409 1.90 -22.51 -3.79
N ARG A 410 1.06 -22.74 -4.80
CA ARG A 410 1.49 -22.76 -6.21
C ARG A 410 2.05 -21.42 -6.66
N GLU A 411 1.38 -20.32 -6.34
CA GLU A 411 1.88 -18.97 -6.60
C GLU A 411 3.26 -18.76 -5.98
N LEU A 412 3.40 -19.07 -4.69
CA LEU A 412 4.63 -18.86 -3.95
C LEU A 412 5.79 -19.68 -4.54
N LYS A 413 5.53 -20.95 -4.88
CA LYS A 413 6.54 -21.84 -5.48
C LYS A 413 7.01 -21.40 -6.87
N ILE A 414 6.16 -20.73 -7.65
CA ILE A 414 6.50 -20.30 -9.02
C ILE A 414 7.14 -18.91 -9.03
N HIS A 415 6.68 -18.00 -8.17
CA HIS A 415 6.99 -16.57 -8.30
C HIS A 415 7.86 -16.00 -7.17
N ARG A 416 8.10 -16.76 -6.09
CA ARG A 416 8.80 -16.27 -4.91
C ARG A 416 10.04 -17.11 -4.62
N LYS A 417 10.95 -16.54 -3.85
CA LYS A 417 12.18 -17.19 -3.39
C LYS A 417 12.04 -17.51 -1.91
N PHE A 418 12.66 -18.61 -1.49
CA PHE A 418 12.64 -19.07 -0.11
C PHE A 418 14.05 -19.14 0.47
N ILE A 419 14.17 -18.80 1.74
CA ILE A 419 15.33 -19.12 2.58
C ILE A 419 14.89 -20.27 3.48
N LEU A 420 15.45 -21.47 3.24
CA LEU A 420 15.11 -22.65 4.01
C LEU A 420 16.05 -22.77 5.21
N ILE A 421 15.48 -22.81 6.41
CA ILE A 421 16.21 -23.07 7.66
C ILE A 421 15.80 -24.46 8.11
N CYS A 422 16.62 -25.46 7.76
CA CYS A 422 16.34 -26.86 8.08
C CYS A 422 17.02 -27.21 9.41
N ASP A 423 16.21 -27.57 10.40
CA ASP A 423 16.65 -27.97 11.74
C ASP A 423 16.43 -29.45 11.98
N GLY A 424 17.35 -30.08 12.72
CA GLY A 424 17.29 -31.49 13.11
C GLY A 424 17.57 -32.51 12.00
N TYR A 425 18.64 -32.30 11.22
CA TYR A 425 18.98 -33.20 10.11
C TYR A 425 19.36 -34.59 10.59
N ASP A 426 20.17 -34.71 11.63
CA ASP A 426 20.60 -35.99 12.20
C ASP A 426 19.43 -36.75 12.82
N GLU A 427 18.50 -36.10 13.51
CA GLU A 427 17.30 -36.76 14.03
C GLU A 427 16.34 -37.21 12.92
N SER A 428 16.32 -36.51 11.78
CA SER A 428 15.48 -36.89 10.63
C SER A 428 15.95 -38.18 9.93
N GLN A 429 17.22 -38.55 10.05
CA GLN A 429 17.79 -39.78 9.48
C GLN A 429 17.58 -41.01 10.38
N GLN A 430 17.15 -40.82 11.63
CA GLN A 430 16.98 -41.89 12.61
C GLN A 430 15.58 -42.52 12.60
N THR A 431 14.66 -42.05 11.76
CA THR A 431 13.26 -42.51 11.68
C THR A 431 13.06 -43.83 10.89
N HIS A 432 14.08 -44.69 10.83
CA HIS A 432 13.87 -46.13 10.66
C HIS A 432 13.71 -46.77 12.04
N ASN A 433 12.51 -46.69 12.60
CA ASN A 433 11.99 -47.66 13.57
C ASN A 433 10.60 -48.09 13.15
#